data_AF-A0A5B8BPS9-F1
#
_entry.id   AF-A0A5B8BPS9-F1
#
_cell.length_a   1.000
_cell.length_b   1.000
_cell.length_c   1.000
_cell.angle_alpha   90.00
_cell.angle_beta   90.00
_cell.angle_gamma   90.00
#
_symmetry.space_group_name_H-M   'P 1'
#
loop_
_entity.id
_entity.type
_entity.pdbx_description
1 polymer ?
#
loop_
_entity_poly.entity_id
_entity_poly.type
_entity_poly.pdbx_seq_one_letter_code
_entity_poly.pdbx_strand_id
1 'polypeptide(L)' 'MATIKTLTPEQVSIIKARLAKGDFQHRIAADFDLNQGRISEIATGKRFANVPPAAPEASHV' A
#
# COMPACT_ATOMS: atom_id res chain seq x y z
N MET A 1 5.39 -15.07 0.21
CA MET A 1 5.68 -13.81 -0.48
C MET A 1 4.77 -13.65 -1.70
N ALA A 2 3.80 -12.75 -1.61
CA ALA A 2 3.00 -12.33 -2.75
C ALA A 2 3.90 -11.71 -3.84
N THR A 3 3.60 -12.02 -5.11
CA THR A 3 4.33 -11.47 -6.25
C THR A 3 3.62 -10.24 -6.80
N ILE A 4 4.30 -9.45 -7.64
CA ILE A 4 3.67 -8.26 -8.26
C ILE A 4 2.39 -8.64 -9.01
N LYS A 5 2.37 -9.80 -9.66
CA LYS A 5 1.23 -10.27 -10.46
C LYS A 5 -0.01 -10.54 -9.60
N THR A 6 0.15 -10.72 -8.29
CA THR A 6 -0.96 -11.01 -7.37
C THR A 6 -1.41 -9.78 -6.60
N LEU A 7 -0.75 -8.62 -6.74
CA LEU A 7 -1.13 -7.41 -6.02
C LEU A 7 -2.24 -6.67 -6.76
N THR A 8 -3.43 -6.62 -6.17
CA THR A 8 -4.59 -5.98 -6.80
C THR A 8 -4.53 -4.45 -6.64
N PRO A 9 -5.18 -3.68 -7.53
CA PRO A 9 -5.32 -2.23 -7.37
C PRO A 9 -5.95 -1.83 -6.03
N GLU A 10 -6.89 -2.64 -5.51
CA GLU A 10 -7.50 -2.44 -4.20
C GLU A 10 -6.50 -2.61 -3.04
N GLN A 11 -5.68 -3.66 -3.08
CA GLN A 11 -4.61 -3.81 -2.07
C GLN A 11 -3.62 -2.65 -2.12
N VAL A 12 -3.27 -2.19 -3.34
CA VAL A 12 -2.40 -1.03 -3.52
C VAL A 12 -3.03 0.25 -2.97
N SER A 13 -4.33 0.48 -3.18
CA SER A 13 -5.01 1.67 -2.65
C SER A 13 -4.99 1.67 -1.12
N ILE A 14 -5.17 0.51 -0.47
CA ILE A 14 -5.05 0.35 0.98
C ILE A 14 -3.61 0.60 1.45
N ILE A 15 -2.61 0.00 0.78
CA ILE A 15 -1.18 0.24 1.09
C ILE A 15 -0.87 1.73 1.04
N LYS A 16 -1.32 2.43 -0.01
CA LYS A 16 -1.10 3.88 -0.17
C LYS A 16 -1.81 4.70 0.90
N ALA A 17 -3.03 4.33 1.29
CA ALA A 17 -3.75 5.00 2.38
C ALA A 17 -3.00 4.84 3.72
N ARG A 18 -2.47 3.64 4.01
CA ARG A 18 -1.67 3.38 5.21
C ARG A 18 -0.36 4.16 5.21
N LEU A 19 0.33 4.23 4.07
CA LEU A 19 1.52 5.07 3.91
C LEU A 19 1.20 6.55 4.17
N ALA A 20 0.08 7.06 3.64
CA ALA A 20 -0.36 8.44 3.86
C ALA A 20 -0.71 8.72 5.33
N LYS A 21 -1.22 7.72 6.05
CA LYS A 21 -1.48 7.77 7.50
C LYS A 21 -0.20 7.76 8.35
N GLY A 22 0.95 7.39 7.77
CA GLY A 22 2.23 7.31 8.47
C GLY A 22 2.56 5.92 9.03
N ASP A 23 1.87 4.87 8.59
CA ASP A 23 2.20 3.50 9.00
C ASP A 23 3.61 3.11 8.54
N PHE A 24 4.32 2.31 9.36
CA PHE A 24 5.65 1.83 9.03
C PHE A 24 5.62 0.83 7.87
N GLN A 25 6.48 1.05 6.86
CA GLN A 25 6.56 0.21 5.66
C GLN A 25 6.78 -1.28 5.97
N HIS A 26 7.57 -1.63 7.00
CA HIS A 26 7.82 -3.02 7.35
C HIS A 26 6.59 -3.71 7.95
N ARG A 27 5.71 -2.98 8.63
CA ARG A 27 4.43 -3.51 9.13
C ARG A 27 3.46 -3.73 7.99
N ILE A 28 3.33 -2.75 7.09
CA ILE A 28 2.54 -2.89 5.87
C ILE A 28 3.06 -4.08 5.04
N ALA A 29 4.37 -4.23 4.92
CA ALA A 29 4.97 -5.34 4.20
C ALA A 29 4.55 -6.70 4.81
N ALA A 30 4.60 -6.84 6.13
CA ALA A 30 4.16 -8.05 6.83
C ALA A 30 2.68 -8.35 6.60
N ASP A 31 1.81 -7.33 6.71
CA ASP A 31 0.35 -7.50 6.58
C ASP A 31 -0.09 -7.95 5.18
N PHE A 32 0.70 -7.62 4.15
CA PHE A 32 0.42 -7.99 2.76
C PHE A 32 1.31 -9.13 2.24
N ASP A 33 2.10 -9.78 3.10
CA ASP A 33 3.10 -10.80 2.73
C ASP A 33 4.05 -10.33 1.60
N LEU A 34 4.49 -9.08 1.72
CA LEU A 34 5.43 -8.42 0.82
C LEU A 34 6.78 -8.18 1.49
N ASN A 35 7.78 -7.95 0.65
CA ASN A 35 9.08 -7.43 1.06
C ASN A 35 9.01 -5.90 1.20
N GLN A 36 9.74 -5.32 2.16
CA GLN A 36 9.76 -3.87 2.38
C GLN A 36 10.12 -3.07 1.11
N GLY A 37 11.04 -3.59 0.28
CA GLY A 37 11.39 -2.97 -1.00
C GLY A 37 10.17 -2.77 -1.91
N ARG A 38 9.21 -3.71 -1.90
CA ARG A 38 7.96 -3.59 -2.68
C ARG A 38 7.11 -2.41 -2.20
N ILE A 39 7.02 -2.24 -0.89
CA ILE A 39 6.29 -1.11 -0.30
C ILE A 39 6.97 0.22 -0.67
N SER A 40 8.30 0.27 -0.66
CA SER A 40 9.06 1.46 -1.09
C SER A 40 8.83 1.80 -2.57
N GLU A 41 8.76 0.81 -3.47
CA GLU A 41 8.43 1.04 -4.89
C GLU A 41 7.00 1.57 -5.08
N ILE A 42 6.04 1.17 -4.23
CA ILE A 42 4.66 1.70 -4.24
C ILE A 42 4.64 3.13 -3.68
N ALA A 43 5.36 3.38 -2.57
CA ALA A 43 5.43 4.68 -1.90
C ALA A 43 6.03 5.77 -2.79
N THR A 44 7.06 5.42 -3.57
CA THR A 44 7.74 6.33 -4.50
C THR A 44 7.03 6.45 -5.85
N GLY A 45 5.94 5.72 -6.07
CA GLY A 45 5.22 5.71 -7.34
C GLY A 45 5.93 4.97 -8.48
N LYS A 46 7.09 4.35 -8.24
CA LYS A 46 7.78 3.49 -9.24
C LYS A 46 6.87 2.36 -9.73
N ARG A 47 5.94 1.90 -8.88
CA ARG A 47 4.89 0.95 -9.24
C ARG A 47 3.52 1.48 -8.87
N PHE A 48 2.55 1.16 -9.71
CA PHE A 48 1.15 1.54 -9.52
C PHE A 48 0.94 3.05 -9.33
N ALA A 49 1.69 3.89 -10.05
CA ALA A 49 1.56 5.35 -9.98
C ALA A 49 0.10 5.82 -10.13
N ASN A 50 -0.65 5.17 -11.03
CA ASN A 50 -2.02 5.53 -11.38
C ASN A 50 -3.09 5.07 -10.36
N VAL A 51 -2.73 4.28 -9.35
CA VAL A 51 -3.69 3.83 -8.33
C VAL A 51 -3.75 4.87 -7.21
N PRO A 52 -4.89 5.54 -6.97
CA PRO A 52 -5.00 6.47 -5.85
C PRO A 52 -5.03 5.73 -4.50
N PRO A 53 -4.68 6.37 -3.38
CA PRO A 53 -4.95 5.84 -2.05
C PRO A 53 -6.46 5.63 -1.86
N ALA A 54 -6.84 4.62 -1.05
CA ALA A 54 -8.21 4.46 -0.61
C ALA A 54 -8.67 5.74 0.09
N ALA A 55 -9.93 6.13 -0.13
CA ALA A 55 -10.50 7.30 0.54
C ALA A 55 -10.41 7.08 2.06
N PRO A 56 -10.09 8.11 2.86
CA PRO A 56 -10.25 8.01 4.30
C PRO A 56 -11.71 7.70 4.55
N GLU A 57 -12.01 6.53 5.15
CA GLU A 57 -13.31 6.32 5.74
C GLU A 57 -13.58 7.49 6.69
N ALA A 58 -14.54 8.33 6.30
CA ALA A 58 -14.94 9.49 7.08
C ALA A 58 -15.26 8.96 8.48
N SER A 59 -14.40 9.29 9.44
CA SER A 59 -14.56 8.87 10.82
C SER A 59 -15.95 9.30 11.25
N HIS A 60 -16.83 8.32 11.46
CA HIS A 60 -18.10 8.58 12.10
C HIS A 60 -17.74 9.04 13.52
N VAL A 61 -18.20 10.25 13.83
CA VAL A 61 -18.04 10.95 15.11
C VAL A 61 -18.53 10.07 16.26
#